data_AF-A0A9P1BK02-F1
#
_entry.id   AF-A0A9P1BK02-F1
#
_cell.length_a   1.000
_cell.length_b   1.000
_cell.length_c   1.000
_cell.angle_alpha   90.00
_cell.angle_beta   90.00
_cell.angle_gamma   90.00
#
_symmetry.space_group_name_H-M   'P 1'
#
loop_
_entity.id
_entity.type
_entity.pdbx_description
1 polymer ?
#
loop_
_entity_poly.entity_id
_entity_poly.type
_entity_poly.pdbx_seq_one_letter_code
_entity_poly.pdbx_strand_id
1 'polypeptide(L)'
;MPGWPKATHGRRKMSELSEETAEDVDFTEYMDVGPAVHDAETRCPICLEVRLDSAGGFDHTQRWIVLQCCEEAVCRKCLRQHLISNGTRCPLNSSHKLQELDIIAGCSGQEEWLQLEQRARFQENGGRGFCCSNRMCAALLPPAPWDKPFPFPCPGCHMAHCGRCGTPWPGSVMDRHVCEDLRHSESGPSEVQSRVAAERIAQPIVEALTSAITNGTDFDWVFATSQTLVAESARARLDGVGLSQLATNRLMRSFLDTRTAMPTAHAEMRLLALLHERRAQRLQGEEDEDWQRAMLYWEHERALLRRRRNSGTMQELEHMNLERQQNGSGPIKNCPKCRHPTERIDGCNIMTCSLCRADWCFICAGSRAESGCTHYHCKRAEAQRLSQSPGAQSSASSDSAPAPPAPELPHGLRGLAPNRWALRHER
;
A
#
# COMPACT_ATOMS: atom_id res chain seq x y z
N MET A 1 15.46 60.67 -14.70
CA MET A 1 16.10 59.59 -15.48
C MET A 1 15.94 58.28 -14.72
N PRO A 2 15.77 57.12 -15.37
CA PRO A 2 15.07 56.76 -16.63
C PRO A 2 13.84 55.85 -16.31
N GLY A 3 12.77 55.71 -17.10
CA GLY A 3 12.60 55.80 -18.54
C GLY A 3 12.22 54.42 -19.09
N TRP A 4 10.94 54.01 -18.96
CA TRP A 4 10.42 52.76 -19.55
C TRP A 4 9.97 53.00 -21.01
N PRO A 5 10.34 52.16 -21.98
CA PRO A 5 9.90 52.30 -23.35
C PRO A 5 8.49 51.70 -23.56
N LYS A 6 7.63 52.46 -24.26
CA LYS A 6 6.31 52.03 -24.74
C LYS A 6 6.46 51.29 -26.06
N ALA A 7 5.91 50.08 -26.15
CA ALA A 7 5.83 49.30 -27.37
C ALA A 7 4.71 49.84 -28.29
N THR A 8 5.07 50.15 -29.53
CA THR A 8 4.13 50.54 -30.60
C THR A 8 3.71 49.30 -31.41
N HIS A 9 2.42 48.96 -31.37
CA HIS A 9 1.84 47.96 -32.28
C HIS A 9 1.62 48.58 -33.66
N GLY A 10 2.40 48.15 -34.65
CA GLY A 10 2.18 48.44 -36.06
C GLY A 10 1.05 47.58 -36.63
N ARG A 11 -0.05 48.24 -37.01
CA ARG A 11 -1.21 47.65 -37.70
C ARG A 11 -0.88 47.56 -39.20
N ARG A 12 -0.52 46.39 -39.72
CA ARG A 12 -0.36 46.16 -41.17
C ARG A 12 -1.74 45.99 -41.82
N LYS A 13 -2.02 46.83 -42.81
CA LYS A 13 -3.17 46.72 -43.73
C LYS A 13 -2.96 45.50 -44.63
N MET A 14 -3.96 44.64 -44.71
CA MET A 14 -4.12 43.70 -45.83
C MET A 14 -4.90 44.42 -46.91
N SER A 15 -4.30 44.55 -48.09
CA SER A 15 -4.98 44.91 -49.33
C SER A 15 -4.43 44.03 -50.44
N GLU A 16 -5.37 43.41 -51.15
CA GLU A 16 -5.30 43.07 -52.57
C GLU A 16 -4.21 42.07 -52.98
N LEU A 17 -4.61 40.82 -53.11
CA LEU A 17 -4.02 39.91 -54.10
C LEU A 17 -5.15 39.29 -54.91
N SER A 18 -5.02 39.50 -56.22
CA SER A 18 -5.89 39.15 -57.32
C SER A 18 -5.96 37.64 -57.54
N GLU A 19 -7.16 37.18 -57.90
CA GLU A 19 -7.40 35.95 -58.64
C GLU A 19 -6.73 36.06 -60.01
N GLU A 20 -5.76 35.21 -60.32
CA GLU A 20 -5.42 34.92 -61.71
C GLU A 20 -4.78 33.51 -61.84
N THR A 21 -5.42 32.74 -62.73
CA THR A 21 -4.90 31.63 -63.55
C THR A 21 -4.37 30.37 -62.88
N ALA A 22 -5.25 29.36 -62.86
CA ALA A 22 -4.88 27.95 -62.88
C ALA A 22 -4.35 27.59 -64.27
N GLU A 23 -3.05 27.33 -64.36
CA GLU A 23 -2.46 26.61 -65.49
C GLU A 23 -1.85 25.30 -64.97
N ASP A 24 -2.11 24.25 -65.74
CA ASP A 24 -1.75 22.86 -65.50
C ASP A 24 -0.24 22.70 -65.27
N VAL A 25 0.15 22.39 -64.03
CA VAL A 25 1.50 21.94 -63.69
C VAL A 25 1.48 20.43 -63.54
N ASP A 26 2.22 19.78 -64.43
CA ASP A 26 2.45 18.34 -64.54
C ASP A 26 2.84 17.74 -63.18
N PHE A 27 1.98 16.88 -62.63
CA PHE A 27 2.05 16.33 -61.28
C PHE A 27 3.07 15.17 -61.15
N THR A 28 3.88 14.92 -62.16
CA THR A 28 4.69 13.70 -62.27
C THR A 28 6.16 13.85 -61.89
N GLU A 29 6.62 15.04 -61.52
CA GLU A 29 8.05 15.32 -61.21
C GLU A 29 8.36 15.55 -59.71
N TYR A 30 7.42 15.23 -58.81
CA TYR A 30 7.59 15.38 -57.35
C TYR A 30 7.64 14.04 -56.58
N MET A 31 8.26 13.03 -57.19
CA MET A 31 8.78 11.84 -56.48
C MET A 31 10.31 11.91 -56.40
N ASP A 32 10.84 13.12 -56.21
CA ASP A 32 12.24 13.31 -55.86
C ASP A 32 12.43 12.72 -54.46
N VAL A 33 13.25 11.67 -54.42
CA VAL A 33 13.55 10.87 -53.23
C VAL A 33 14.28 11.79 -52.27
N GLY A 34 13.53 12.47 -51.40
CA GLY A 34 14.09 13.29 -50.33
C GLY A 34 15.21 12.51 -49.64
N PRO A 35 16.36 13.15 -49.36
CA PRO A 35 17.54 12.46 -48.86
C PRO A 35 17.10 11.59 -47.69
N ALA A 36 17.42 10.29 -47.77
CA ALA A 36 17.14 9.34 -46.72
C ALA A 36 17.52 10.00 -45.40
N VAL A 37 16.51 10.41 -44.63
CA VAL A 37 16.72 11.01 -43.31
C VAL A 37 17.30 9.86 -42.53
N HIS A 38 18.62 9.84 -42.41
CA HIS A 38 19.31 8.89 -41.55
C HIS A 38 18.69 9.11 -40.18
N ASP A 39 17.87 8.14 -39.74
CA ASP A 39 17.32 8.11 -38.39
C ASP A 39 18.49 8.22 -37.44
N ALA A 40 18.70 9.44 -36.93
CA ALA A 40 19.81 9.74 -36.05
C ALA A 40 19.57 8.92 -34.78
N GLU A 41 20.39 7.88 -34.63
CA GLU A 41 20.34 6.96 -33.51
C GLU A 41 20.41 7.77 -32.20
N THR A 42 19.25 7.99 -31.57
CA THR A 42 19.16 8.86 -30.41
C THR A 42 19.66 8.06 -29.21
N ARG A 43 20.73 8.55 -28.56
CA ARG A 43 21.40 7.87 -27.43
C ARG A 43 21.23 8.67 -26.15
N CYS A 44 21.05 7.98 -25.03
CA CYS A 44 20.87 8.68 -23.76
C CYS A 44 22.24 9.27 -23.39
N PRO A 45 22.36 10.57 -23.16
CA PRO A 45 23.65 11.19 -22.88
C PRO A 45 24.30 10.72 -21.57
N ILE A 46 23.57 9.97 -20.73
CA ILE A 46 24.03 9.49 -19.42
C ILE A 46 24.48 8.03 -19.49
N CYS A 47 23.63 7.10 -19.95
CA CYS A 47 23.96 5.67 -20.02
C CYS A 47 24.37 5.19 -21.42
N LEU A 48 24.29 6.04 -22.44
CA LEU A 48 24.55 5.72 -23.84
C LEU A 48 23.64 4.63 -24.43
N GLU A 49 22.57 4.25 -23.71
CA GLU A 49 21.56 3.32 -24.21
C GLU A 49 20.88 3.92 -25.43
N VAL A 50 20.80 3.13 -26.49
CA VAL A 50 20.23 3.52 -27.78
C VAL A 50 18.72 3.44 -27.70
N ARG A 51 18.04 4.46 -28.22
CA ARG A 51 16.60 4.42 -28.45
C ARG A 51 16.33 3.52 -29.65
N LEU A 52 15.91 2.28 -29.40
CA LEU A 52 15.39 1.43 -30.45
C LEU A 52 13.99 1.92 -30.78
N ASP A 53 13.87 2.84 -31.74
CA ASP A 53 12.60 3.22 -32.37
C ASP A 53 12.07 2.03 -33.17
N SER A 54 11.65 0.99 -32.45
CA SER A 54 10.94 -0.14 -33.02
C SER A 54 9.54 0.36 -33.38
N ALA A 55 9.37 0.65 -34.67
CA ALA A 55 8.14 1.09 -35.29
C ALA A 55 6.93 0.31 -34.75
N GLY A 56 6.13 0.95 -33.90
CA GLY A 56 4.80 0.48 -33.50
C GLY A 56 4.68 -0.22 -32.14
N GLY A 57 5.76 -0.47 -31.41
CA GLY A 57 5.71 -1.06 -30.06
C GLY A 57 5.66 0.01 -28.97
N PHE A 58 4.51 0.22 -28.33
CA PHE A 58 4.40 1.12 -27.17
C PHE A 58 5.13 0.51 -25.97
N ASP A 59 6.46 0.70 -25.88
CA ASP A 59 7.24 0.21 -24.75
C ASP A 59 7.00 1.09 -23.52
N HIS A 60 6.12 0.63 -22.64
CA HIS A 60 5.78 1.28 -21.37
C HIS A 60 6.97 1.32 -20.38
N THR A 61 8.04 0.58 -20.64
CA THR A 61 9.17 0.40 -19.70
C THR A 61 10.38 1.29 -20.01
N GLN A 62 10.53 1.76 -21.25
CA GLN A 62 11.67 2.58 -21.68
C GLN A 62 11.25 3.97 -22.19
N ARG A 63 10.48 4.73 -21.41
CA ARG A 63 10.18 6.11 -21.78
C ARG A 63 11.45 6.97 -21.73
N TRP A 64 11.78 7.54 -22.88
CA TRP A 64 12.66 8.68 -22.98
C TRP A 64 11.88 9.92 -22.56
N ILE A 65 12.53 10.83 -21.86
CA ILE A 65 11.94 12.04 -21.32
C ILE A 65 12.73 13.20 -21.89
N VAL A 66 12.05 14.02 -22.68
CA VAL A 66 12.58 15.30 -23.16
C VAL A 66 12.47 16.29 -22.01
N LEU A 67 13.61 16.76 -21.51
CA LEU A 67 13.66 17.66 -20.37
C LEU A 67 13.28 19.07 -20.80
N GLN A 68 12.27 19.67 -20.17
CA GLN A 68 11.82 21.03 -20.54
C GLN A 68 12.89 22.10 -20.35
N CYS A 69 13.85 21.88 -19.45
CA CYS A 69 14.90 22.87 -19.17
C CYS A 69 16.02 22.94 -20.23
N CYS A 70 16.20 21.92 -21.07
CA CYS A 70 17.28 21.88 -22.06
C CYS A 70 16.91 21.23 -23.39
N GLU A 71 15.66 20.78 -23.55
CA GLU A 71 15.13 20.11 -24.75
C GLU A 71 15.85 18.81 -25.12
N GLU A 72 16.74 18.31 -24.27
CA GLU A 72 17.48 17.07 -24.44
C GLU A 72 16.73 15.87 -23.86
N ALA A 73 16.84 14.72 -24.52
CA ALA A 73 16.18 13.49 -24.11
C ALA A 73 17.08 12.62 -23.22
N VAL A 74 16.55 12.19 -22.07
CA VAL A 74 17.20 11.23 -21.18
C VAL A 74 16.33 10.01 -20.95
N CYS A 75 16.92 8.83 -20.79
CA CYS A 75 16.14 7.66 -20.42
C CYS A 75 15.60 7.83 -18.99
N ARG A 76 14.37 7.35 -18.75
CA ARG A 76 13.72 7.46 -17.43
C ARG A 76 14.55 6.88 -16.30
N LYS A 77 15.28 5.80 -16.53
CA LYS A 77 16.16 5.16 -15.53
C LYS A 77 17.26 6.12 -15.06
N CYS A 78 17.93 6.79 -15.99
CA CYS A 78 18.97 7.77 -15.66
C CYS A 78 18.40 9.03 -15.00
N LEU A 79 17.26 9.53 -15.48
CA LEU A 79 16.59 10.66 -14.82
C LEU A 79 16.20 10.31 -13.38
N ARG A 80 15.59 9.14 -13.17
CA ARG A 80 15.21 8.64 -11.83
C ARG A 80 16.41 8.54 -10.90
N GLN A 81 17.50 7.93 -11.36
CA GLN A 81 18.71 7.80 -10.56
C GLN A 81 19.30 9.17 -10.22
N HIS A 82 19.29 10.10 -11.17
CA HIS A 82 19.73 11.47 -10.93
C HIS A 82 18.86 12.19 -9.91
N LEU A 83 17.53 12.08 -10.00
CA LEU A 83 16.59 12.67 -9.04
C LEU A 83 16.84 12.17 -7.62
N ILE A 84 17.16 10.88 -7.46
CA ILE A 84 17.48 10.27 -6.16
C ILE A 84 18.78 10.85 -5.58
N SER A 85 19.80 11.05 -6.40
CA SER A 85 21.14 11.44 -5.95
C SER A 85 21.35 12.94 -5.85
N ASN A 86 20.73 13.73 -6.74
CA ASN A 86 21.00 15.16 -6.94
C ASN A 86 19.76 16.05 -6.80
N GLY A 87 18.61 15.47 -6.46
CA GLY A 87 17.36 16.19 -6.28
C GLY A 87 16.82 16.75 -7.60
N THR A 88 16.33 18.00 -7.59
CA THR A 88 15.60 18.61 -8.71
C THR A 88 16.50 19.32 -9.74
N ARG A 89 17.80 19.04 -9.75
CA ARG A 89 18.73 19.59 -10.75
C ARG A 89 18.68 18.79 -12.03
N CYS A 90 18.95 19.44 -13.16
CA CYS A 90 19.01 18.76 -14.44
C CYS A 90 20.27 17.88 -14.52
N PRO A 91 20.15 16.62 -14.99
CA PRO A 91 21.30 15.73 -15.14
C PRO A 91 22.30 16.16 -16.21
N LEU A 92 21.89 17.01 -17.16
CA LEU A 92 22.73 17.44 -18.28
C LEU A 92 23.35 18.81 -18.06
N ASN A 93 22.76 19.61 -17.18
CA ASN A 93 23.28 20.92 -16.84
C ASN A 93 22.96 21.26 -15.37
N SER A 94 24.00 21.29 -14.53
CA SER A 94 23.86 21.52 -13.08
C SER A 94 23.35 22.91 -12.70
N SER A 95 23.34 23.86 -13.65
CA SER A 95 22.75 25.20 -13.48
C SER A 95 21.24 25.22 -13.73
N HIS A 96 20.68 24.20 -14.38
CA HIS A 96 19.25 24.13 -14.67
C HIS A 96 18.50 23.39 -13.55
N LYS A 97 17.28 23.87 -13.27
CA LYS A 97 16.32 23.21 -12.38
C LYS A 97 15.25 22.51 -13.23
N LEU A 98 14.99 21.25 -12.92
CA LEU A 98 13.94 20.45 -13.58
C LEU A 98 12.56 21.03 -13.27
N GLN A 99 11.67 20.99 -14.26
CA GLN A 99 10.27 21.36 -14.07
C GLN A 99 9.53 20.21 -13.38
N GLU A 100 8.41 20.51 -12.74
CA GLU A 100 7.61 19.51 -12.01
C GLU A 100 7.20 18.34 -12.92
N LEU A 101 6.86 18.63 -14.18
CA LEU A 101 6.53 17.61 -15.19
C LEU A 101 7.71 16.68 -15.51
N ASP A 102 8.94 17.20 -15.58
CA ASP A 102 10.13 16.38 -15.82
C ASP A 102 10.38 15.43 -14.64
N ILE A 103 10.20 15.95 -13.41
CA ILE A 103 10.40 15.16 -12.18
C ILE A 103 9.34 14.06 -12.11
N ILE A 104 8.07 14.38 -12.38
CA ILE A 104 6.97 13.40 -12.42
C ILE A 104 7.23 12.35 -13.51
N ALA A 105 7.70 12.76 -14.70
CA ALA A 105 8.03 11.84 -15.77
C ALA A 105 9.17 10.87 -15.36
N GLY A 106 10.18 11.38 -14.64
CA GLY A 106 11.29 10.59 -14.11
C GLY A 106 10.88 9.58 -13.03
N CYS A 107 9.78 9.83 -12.33
CA CYS A 107 9.25 8.94 -11.30
C CYS A 107 8.28 7.91 -11.90
N SER A 108 8.26 6.67 -11.42
CA SER A 108 7.41 5.58 -11.95
C SER A 108 5.91 5.86 -11.78
N GLY A 109 5.56 6.76 -10.86
CA GLY A 109 4.21 7.20 -10.55
C GLY A 109 4.20 8.29 -9.48
N GLN A 110 3.00 8.83 -9.19
CA GLN A 110 2.80 9.94 -8.26
C GLN A 110 3.29 9.62 -6.83
N GLU A 111 3.10 8.37 -6.37
CA GLU A 111 3.56 7.94 -5.04
C GLU A 111 5.10 7.97 -4.90
N GLU A 112 5.82 7.59 -5.96
CA GLU A 112 7.28 7.63 -5.95
C GLU A 112 7.82 9.07 -5.99
N TRP A 113 7.18 9.94 -6.78
CA TRP A 113 7.50 11.36 -6.78
C TRP A 113 7.33 11.98 -5.38
N LEU A 114 6.20 11.67 -4.71
CA LEU A 114 5.94 12.14 -3.36
C LEU A 114 6.98 11.63 -2.35
N GLN A 115 7.41 10.37 -2.45
CA GLN A 115 8.48 9.84 -1.59
C GLN A 115 9.82 10.56 -1.81
N LEU A 116 10.14 10.91 -3.06
CA LEU A 116 11.35 11.68 -3.39
C LEU A 116 11.28 13.10 -2.82
N GLU A 117 10.15 13.77 -2.98
CA GLU A 117 9.93 15.12 -2.43
C GLU A 117 9.97 15.12 -0.90
N GLN A 118 9.36 14.12 -0.25
CA GLN A 118 9.46 13.92 1.21
C GLN A 118 10.93 13.78 1.65
N ARG A 119 11.72 12.96 0.94
CA ARG A 119 13.15 12.75 1.24
C ARG A 119 13.97 14.01 1.03
N ALA A 120 13.73 14.76 -0.05
CA ALA A 120 14.41 16.02 -0.32
C ALA A 120 14.14 17.03 0.80
N ARG A 121 12.88 17.23 1.19
CA ARG A 121 12.51 18.12 2.30
C ARG A 121 13.08 17.67 3.64
N PHE A 122 13.15 16.37 3.88
CA PHE A 122 13.77 15.82 5.08
C PHE A 122 15.27 16.15 5.13
N GLN A 123 15.98 16.03 4.00
CA GLN A 123 17.39 16.41 3.88
C GLN A 123 17.60 17.92 4.04
N GLU A 124 16.76 18.74 3.41
CA GLU A 124 16.79 20.20 3.56
C GLU A 124 16.59 20.64 5.02
N ASN A 125 15.80 19.89 5.80
CA ASN A 125 15.61 20.14 7.22
C ASN A 125 16.70 19.52 8.13
N GLY A 126 17.85 19.14 7.54
CA GLY A 126 18.98 18.56 8.26
C GLY A 126 18.70 17.17 8.84
N GLY A 127 17.81 16.39 8.21
CA GLY A 127 17.42 15.06 8.68
C GLY A 127 16.59 15.09 9.97
N ARG A 128 15.92 16.21 10.27
CA ARG A 128 15.07 16.34 11.45
C ARG A 128 13.59 16.39 11.05
N GLY A 129 12.74 15.76 11.86
CA GLY A 129 11.29 15.71 11.65
C GLY A 129 10.81 14.35 11.15
N PHE A 130 9.57 14.30 10.64
CA PHE A 130 8.95 13.06 10.16
C PHE A 130 8.22 13.29 8.84
N CYS A 131 8.29 12.34 7.92
CA CYS A 131 7.50 12.38 6.69
C CYS A 131 6.02 12.09 6.99
N CYS A 132 5.10 12.79 6.33
CA CYS A 132 3.68 12.47 6.44
C CYS A 132 3.40 11.05 5.94
N SER A 133 2.65 10.26 6.71
CA SER A 133 2.23 8.91 6.32
C SER A 133 1.18 8.87 5.19
N ASN A 134 0.58 10.00 4.84
CA ASN A 134 -0.35 10.07 3.72
C ASN A 134 0.43 9.93 2.40
N ARG A 135 0.15 8.86 1.65
CA ARG A 135 0.77 8.56 0.36
C ARG A 135 0.59 9.64 -0.71
N MET A 136 -0.32 10.58 -0.48
CA MET A 136 -0.61 11.71 -1.38
C MET A 136 -0.05 13.05 -0.87
N CYS A 137 0.77 13.06 0.18
CA CYS A 137 1.24 14.29 0.82
C CYS A 137 2.76 14.33 0.94
N ALA A 138 3.40 15.37 0.40
CA ALA A 138 4.85 15.57 0.51
C ALA A 138 5.31 16.33 1.76
N ALA A 139 4.40 16.64 2.69
CA ALA A 139 4.73 17.48 3.83
C ALA A 139 5.64 16.77 4.85
N LEU A 140 6.49 17.58 5.49
CA LEU A 140 7.31 17.19 6.63
C LEU A 140 6.70 17.75 7.92
N LEU A 141 6.65 16.92 8.95
CA LEU A 141 6.27 17.30 10.30
C LEU A 141 7.53 17.78 11.03
N PRO A 142 7.50 18.93 11.72
CA PRO A 142 8.66 19.42 12.45
C PRO A 142 9.03 18.48 13.60
N PRO A 143 10.33 18.33 13.91
CA PRO A 143 10.75 17.64 15.13
C PRO A 143 10.19 18.42 16.32
N ALA A 144 9.48 17.74 17.22
CA ALA A 144 8.89 18.40 18.36
C ALA A 144 9.66 18.02 19.63
N PRO A 145 10.06 18.98 20.48
CA PRO A 145 10.94 18.75 21.63
C PRO A 145 10.23 18.14 22.84
N TRP A 146 9.15 17.37 22.63
CA TRP A 146 8.26 16.96 23.72
C TRP A 146 8.50 15.51 24.10
N ASP A 147 8.66 15.26 25.40
CA ASP A 147 8.81 13.91 25.95
C ASP A 147 7.53 13.09 25.87
N LYS A 148 6.38 13.73 25.66
CA LYS A 148 5.06 13.06 25.64
C LYS A 148 4.49 13.01 24.22
N PRO A 149 3.85 11.90 23.82
CA PRO A 149 3.08 11.84 22.58
C PRO A 149 1.97 12.89 22.58
N PHE A 150 1.84 13.61 21.47
CA PHE A 150 0.75 14.56 21.24
C PHE A 150 0.37 14.57 19.76
N PRO A 151 -0.90 14.85 19.41
CA PRO A 151 -1.33 14.92 18.02
C PRO A 151 -0.80 16.20 17.37
N PHE A 152 -0.11 16.05 16.24
CA PHE A 152 0.37 17.12 15.40
C PHE A 152 -0.27 16.99 14.01
N PRO A 153 -1.11 17.94 13.57
CA PRO A 153 -1.73 17.88 12.25
C PRO A 153 -0.68 18.19 11.17
N CYS A 154 -0.59 17.31 10.16
CA CYS A 154 0.24 17.53 9.00
C CYS A 154 -0.11 18.86 8.30
N PRO A 155 0.87 19.74 8.01
CA PRO A 155 0.60 21.04 7.40
C PRO A 155 0.11 20.94 5.94
N GLY A 156 0.33 19.80 5.27
CA GLY A 156 -0.11 19.58 3.89
C GLY A 156 -1.50 18.95 3.77
N CYS A 157 -1.81 17.92 4.55
CA CYS A 157 -3.06 17.17 4.39
C CYS A 157 -3.91 17.04 5.66
N HIS A 158 -3.53 17.72 6.75
CA HIS A 158 -4.22 17.74 8.04
C HIS A 158 -4.42 16.38 8.75
N MET A 159 -3.88 15.30 8.20
CA MET A 159 -3.81 14.01 8.89
C MET A 159 -2.98 14.20 10.16
N ALA A 160 -3.49 13.75 11.31
CA ALA A 160 -2.79 13.87 12.57
C ALA A 160 -1.71 12.77 12.70
N HIS A 161 -0.55 13.17 13.20
CA HIS A 161 0.58 12.30 13.51
C HIS A 161 0.99 12.47 14.97
N CYS A 162 1.68 11.51 15.54
CA CYS A 162 2.32 11.69 16.83
C CYS A 162 3.53 12.62 16.67
N GLY A 163 3.53 13.76 17.36
CA GLY A 163 4.64 14.72 17.33
C GLY A 163 5.95 14.19 17.90
N ARG A 164 5.93 13.04 18.60
CA ARG A 164 7.14 12.38 19.13
C ARG A 164 7.73 11.32 18.19
N CYS A 165 6.91 10.43 17.64
CA CYS A 165 7.40 9.30 16.83
C CYS A 165 6.98 9.34 15.35
N GLY A 166 6.18 10.33 14.94
CA GLY A 166 5.74 10.51 13.55
C GLY A 166 4.67 9.54 13.05
N THR A 167 4.30 8.52 13.83
CA THR A 167 3.25 7.56 13.42
C THR A 167 1.88 8.23 13.32
N PRO A 168 0.96 7.74 12.47
CA PRO A 168 -0.39 8.28 12.37
C PRO A 168 -1.08 8.27 13.74
N TRP A 169 -1.69 9.39 14.12
CA TRP A 169 -2.48 9.46 15.34
C TRP A 169 -3.81 8.72 15.11
N PRO A 170 -4.24 7.83 16.02
CA PRO A 170 -5.51 7.13 15.88
C PRO A 170 -6.66 8.15 15.83
N GLY A 171 -7.58 7.98 14.88
CA GLY A 171 -8.71 8.91 14.69
C GLY A 171 -9.73 8.88 15.84
N SER A 172 -9.71 7.84 16.67
CA SER A 172 -10.53 7.72 17.88
C SER A 172 -9.88 8.49 19.03
N VAL A 173 -10.60 9.49 19.56
CA VAL A 173 -10.19 10.26 20.76
C VAL A 173 -10.02 9.36 22.00
N MET A 174 -10.63 8.16 21.98
CA MET A 174 -10.55 7.20 23.08
C MET A 174 -9.26 6.35 23.05
N ASP A 175 -8.61 6.24 21.90
CA ASP A 175 -7.37 5.46 21.78
C ASP A 175 -6.18 6.33 22.16
N ARG A 176 -5.65 6.10 23.38
CA ARG A 176 -4.39 6.73 23.78
C ARG A 176 -3.28 6.21 22.88
N HIS A 177 -2.73 7.08 22.05
CA HIS A 177 -1.52 6.78 21.32
C HIS A 177 -0.37 6.60 22.32
N VAL A 178 0.18 5.38 22.40
CA VAL A 178 1.41 5.10 23.12
C VAL A 178 2.51 4.87 22.10
N CYS A 179 3.54 5.71 22.13
CA CYS A 179 4.72 5.52 21.29
C CYS A 179 5.34 4.16 21.60
N GLU A 180 5.88 3.50 20.57
CA GLU A 180 6.39 2.15 20.70
C GLU A 180 7.47 2.08 21.80
N ASP A 181 8.41 3.01 21.83
CA ASP A 181 9.44 3.14 22.86
C ASP A 181 8.89 3.32 24.29
N LEU A 182 7.77 4.04 24.45
CA LEU A 182 7.09 4.16 25.75
C LEU A 182 6.43 2.85 26.19
N ARG A 183 5.84 2.08 25.26
CA ARG A 183 5.28 0.76 25.60
C ARG A 183 6.34 -0.14 26.22
N HIS A 184 7.55 -0.10 25.67
CA HIS A 184 8.68 -0.86 26.18
C HIS A 184 9.15 -0.39 27.56
N SER A 185 9.01 0.89 27.89
CA SER A 185 9.39 1.40 29.22
C SER A 185 8.39 1.05 30.32
N GLU A 186 7.12 0.81 29.97
CA GLU A 186 6.05 0.44 30.90
C GLU A 186 5.96 -1.08 31.11
N SER A 187 6.30 -1.86 30.08
CA SER A 187 6.65 -3.28 30.22
C SER A 187 7.80 -3.40 31.23
N GLY A 188 7.50 -3.82 32.46
CA GLY A 188 8.48 -3.86 33.55
C GLY A 188 9.81 -4.52 33.15
N PRO A 189 10.90 -4.25 33.89
CA PRO A 189 12.27 -4.60 33.50
C PRO A 189 12.46 -6.07 33.10
N SER A 190 11.62 -6.98 33.60
CA SER A 190 11.59 -8.41 33.24
C SER A 190 11.27 -8.69 31.76
N GLU A 191 10.37 -7.93 31.14
CA GLU A 191 9.96 -8.18 29.75
C GLU A 191 10.99 -7.61 28.77
N VAL A 192 11.50 -6.41 29.07
CA VAL A 192 12.63 -5.81 28.35
C VAL A 192 13.87 -6.70 28.46
N GLN A 193 14.19 -7.21 29.64
CA GLN A 193 15.31 -8.16 29.82
C GLN A 193 15.10 -9.45 29.03
N SER A 194 13.87 -9.97 28.99
CA SER A 194 13.55 -11.19 28.23
C SER A 194 13.72 -10.99 26.72
N ARG A 195 13.36 -9.81 26.20
CA ARG A 195 13.55 -9.46 24.79
C ARG A 195 14.99 -9.14 24.44
N VAL A 196 15.70 -8.37 25.28
CA VAL A 196 17.14 -8.12 25.11
C VAL A 196 17.93 -9.43 25.18
N ALA A 197 17.54 -10.36 26.06
CA ALA A 197 18.11 -11.70 26.09
C ALA A 197 17.80 -12.49 24.81
N ALA A 198 16.57 -12.43 24.30
CA ALA A 198 16.20 -13.07 23.04
C ALA A 198 16.96 -12.48 21.84
N GLU A 199 17.14 -11.16 21.80
CA GLU A 199 17.87 -10.47 20.74
C GLU A 199 19.37 -10.77 20.81
N ARG A 200 19.97 -10.80 22.00
CA ARG A 200 21.36 -11.27 22.19
C ARG A 200 21.59 -12.71 21.73
N ILE A 201 20.58 -13.57 21.85
CA ILE A 201 20.64 -14.96 21.36
C ILE A 201 20.39 -15.01 19.84
N ALA A 202 19.55 -14.14 19.29
CA ALA A 202 19.25 -14.12 17.86
C ALA A 202 20.37 -13.48 17.02
N GLN A 203 21.08 -12.49 17.58
CA GLN A 203 22.08 -11.69 16.88
C GLN A 203 23.17 -12.54 16.17
N PRO A 204 23.82 -13.54 16.81
CA PRO A 204 24.86 -14.33 16.15
C PRO A 204 24.32 -15.18 15.01
N ILE A 205 23.06 -15.64 15.12
CA ILE A 205 22.39 -16.42 14.08
C ILE A 205 22.09 -15.52 12.87
N VAL A 206 21.61 -14.30 13.11
CA VAL A 206 21.35 -13.31 12.05
C VAL A 206 22.64 -12.90 11.35
N GLU A 207 23.73 -12.70 12.09
CA GLU A 207 25.04 -12.36 11.53
C GLU A 207 25.63 -13.51 10.69
N ALA A 208 25.56 -14.75 11.19
CA ALA A 208 26.02 -15.91 10.45
C ALA A 208 25.18 -16.15 9.18
N LEU A 209 23.86 -15.93 9.23
CA LEU A 209 22.98 -16.03 8.07
C LEU A 209 23.30 -14.96 7.03
N THR A 210 23.49 -13.72 7.49
CA THR A 210 23.84 -12.58 6.64
C THR A 210 25.20 -12.80 5.96
N SER A 211 26.18 -13.33 6.70
CA SER A 211 27.50 -13.69 6.16
C SER A 211 27.39 -14.79 5.10
N ALA A 212 26.61 -15.84 5.36
CA ALA A 212 26.41 -16.93 4.40
C ALA A 212 25.76 -16.44 3.09
N ILE A 213 24.74 -15.58 3.20
CA ILE A 213 24.09 -14.94 2.03
C ILE A 213 25.08 -14.07 1.26
N THR A 214 25.88 -13.26 1.97
CA THR A 214 26.83 -12.33 1.35
C THR A 214 27.96 -13.06 0.62
N ASN A 215 28.42 -14.18 1.19
CA ASN A 215 29.52 -14.96 0.65
C ASN A 215 29.08 -16.07 -0.31
N GLY A 216 27.77 -16.27 -0.49
CA GLY A 216 27.22 -17.33 -1.33
C GLY A 216 27.55 -18.74 -0.82
N THR A 217 27.71 -18.91 0.49
CA THR A 217 28.00 -20.20 1.13
C THR A 217 26.73 -20.79 1.77
N ASP A 218 26.66 -22.11 1.89
CA ASP A 218 25.56 -22.75 2.62
C ASP A 218 25.54 -22.34 4.09
N PHE A 219 24.34 -22.07 4.62
CA PHE A 219 24.15 -21.72 6.02
C PHE A 219 23.98 -22.97 6.90
N ASP A 220 24.98 -23.26 7.74
CA ASP A 220 24.93 -24.38 8.68
C ASP A 220 24.17 -23.99 9.97
N TRP A 221 22.88 -24.31 10.00
CA TRP A 221 22.00 -24.09 11.15
C TRP A 221 22.50 -24.79 12.42
N VAL A 222 23.11 -25.97 12.30
CA VAL A 222 23.54 -26.77 13.46
C VAL A 222 24.77 -26.11 14.09
N PHE A 223 25.71 -25.67 13.27
CA PHE A 223 26.88 -24.93 13.76
C PHE A 223 26.48 -23.58 14.39
N ALA A 224 25.63 -22.80 13.72
CA ALA A 224 25.19 -21.50 14.23
C ALA A 224 24.42 -21.62 15.56
N THR A 225 23.53 -22.60 15.70
CA THR A 225 22.75 -22.76 16.94
C THR A 225 23.55 -23.41 18.07
N SER A 226 24.46 -24.34 17.78
CA SER A 226 25.31 -24.98 18.79
C SER A 226 26.35 -24.05 19.40
N GLN A 227 26.85 -23.06 18.67
CA GLN A 227 27.70 -22.00 19.25
C GLN A 227 26.93 -21.02 20.12
N THR A 228 25.63 -20.84 19.87
CA THR A 228 24.82 -19.79 20.52
C THR A 228 24.09 -20.28 21.77
N LEU A 229 23.84 -21.59 21.87
CA LEU A 229 23.15 -22.19 23.01
C LEU A 229 24.13 -22.95 23.90
N VAL A 230 24.61 -22.31 24.98
CA VAL A 230 25.29 -23.04 26.05
C VAL A 230 24.28 -23.98 26.71
N ALA A 231 24.62 -25.26 26.87
CA ALA A 231 23.69 -26.33 27.29
C ALA A 231 22.90 -26.01 28.57
N GLU A 232 23.47 -25.21 29.49
CA GLU A 232 22.82 -24.76 30.73
C GLU A 232 21.69 -23.74 30.50
N SER A 233 21.81 -22.89 29.47
CA SER A 233 20.78 -21.90 29.12
C SER A 233 19.55 -22.54 28.44
N ALA A 234 19.75 -23.64 27.70
CA ALA A 234 18.66 -24.43 27.14
C ALA A 234 17.91 -25.22 28.23
N ARG A 235 18.64 -25.72 29.24
CA ARG A 235 18.08 -26.47 30.38
C ARG A 235 17.20 -25.61 31.29
N ALA A 236 17.69 -24.43 31.68
CA ALA A 236 16.97 -23.49 32.55
C ALA A 236 15.63 -23.01 31.95
N ARG A 237 15.48 -22.98 30.61
CA ARG A 237 14.22 -22.61 29.95
C ARG A 237 13.25 -23.78 29.82
N LEU A 238 13.72 -25.02 29.63
CA LEU A 238 12.84 -26.19 29.50
C LEU A 238 12.15 -26.55 30.82
N ASP A 239 12.82 -26.33 31.95
CA ASP A 239 12.23 -26.54 33.28
C ASP A 239 11.13 -25.49 33.61
N GLY A 240 11.20 -24.29 33.02
CA GLY A 240 10.18 -23.24 33.17
C GLY A 240 8.89 -23.46 32.36
N VAL A 241 8.89 -24.40 31.41
CA VAL A 241 7.73 -24.72 30.55
C VAL A 241 6.92 -25.92 31.10
N GLY A 242 7.28 -26.43 32.28
CA GLY A 242 6.55 -27.51 32.95
C GLY A 242 6.68 -28.88 32.27
N LEU A 243 7.72 -29.09 31.46
CA LEU A 243 7.99 -30.40 30.85
C LEU A 243 8.61 -31.35 31.89
N SER A 244 8.18 -32.60 31.90
CA SER A 244 8.77 -33.61 32.79
C SER A 244 10.23 -33.88 32.40
N GLN A 245 11.06 -34.24 33.37
CA GLN A 245 12.50 -34.47 33.14
C GLN A 245 12.76 -35.55 32.07
N LEU A 246 11.83 -36.49 31.91
CA LEU A 246 11.85 -37.49 30.84
C LEU A 246 11.58 -36.87 29.45
N ALA A 247 10.67 -35.90 29.34
CA ALA A 247 10.37 -35.18 28.11
C ALA A 247 11.53 -34.24 27.71
N THR A 248 12.14 -33.54 28.68
CA THR A 248 13.34 -32.72 28.48
C THR A 248 14.52 -33.57 28.00
N ASN A 249 14.74 -34.73 28.62
CA ASN A 249 15.81 -35.65 28.21
C ASN A 249 15.56 -36.30 26.83
N ARG A 250 14.30 -36.52 26.43
CA ARG A 250 13.95 -36.99 25.07
C ARG A 250 14.21 -35.91 24.01
N LEU A 251 13.86 -34.66 24.30
CA LEU A 251 14.14 -33.52 23.41
C LEU A 251 15.64 -33.29 23.22
N MET A 252 16.41 -33.35 24.31
CA MET A 252 17.87 -33.21 24.25
C MET A 252 18.53 -34.38 23.50
N ARG A 253 18.01 -35.60 23.61
CA ARG A 253 18.47 -36.74 22.81
C ARG A 253 18.10 -36.60 21.33
N SER A 254 16.92 -36.09 21.00
CA SER A 254 16.55 -35.83 19.60
C SER A 254 17.40 -34.74 18.96
N PHE A 255 17.91 -33.77 19.73
CA PHE A 255 18.86 -32.76 19.24
C PHE A 255 20.25 -33.32 18.93
N LEU A 256 20.67 -34.38 19.63
CA LEU A 256 21.99 -35.00 19.44
C LEU A 256 21.99 -36.09 18.34
N ASP A 257 20.82 -36.63 17.98
CA ASP A 257 20.69 -37.70 16.97
C ASP A 257 20.24 -37.22 15.57
N THR A 258 20.09 -35.92 15.32
CA THR A 258 19.67 -35.43 13.99
C THR A 258 20.81 -35.35 12.98
N ARG A 259 21.22 -36.51 12.45
CA ARG A 259 21.71 -36.64 11.06
C ARG A 259 20.61 -37.02 10.08
N THR A 260 19.36 -37.16 10.52
CA THR A 260 18.23 -37.48 9.64
C THR A 260 16.95 -36.72 10.03
N ALA A 261 16.59 -35.77 9.14
CA ALA A 261 15.26 -35.27 8.78
C ALA A 261 14.37 -34.53 9.81
N MET A 262 14.09 -33.25 9.50
CA MET A 262 12.83 -32.54 9.78
C MET A 262 12.37 -31.83 8.47
N PRO A 263 11.10 -31.93 8.00
CA PRO A 263 10.78 -31.64 6.60
C PRO A 263 10.07 -30.31 6.29
N THR A 264 9.71 -29.45 7.25
CA THR A 264 8.74 -28.36 6.96
C THR A 264 9.34 -26.96 6.75
N ALA A 265 10.54 -26.68 7.23
CA ALA A 265 11.22 -25.39 6.97
C ALA A 265 12.07 -25.40 5.68
N HIS A 266 12.17 -26.55 5.01
CA HIS A 266 13.13 -26.78 3.94
C HIS A 266 12.56 -26.57 2.53
N ALA A 267 11.25 -26.46 2.35
CA ALA A 267 10.62 -26.44 1.02
C ALA A 267 10.94 -25.16 0.22
N GLU A 268 10.84 -23.98 0.84
CA GLU A 268 11.11 -22.70 0.16
C GLU A 268 12.60 -22.51 -0.13
N MET A 269 13.48 -22.91 0.79
CA MET A 269 14.94 -22.88 0.62
C MET A 269 15.42 -23.90 -0.42
N ARG A 270 14.81 -25.11 -0.45
CA ARG A 270 15.13 -26.14 -1.44
C ARG A 270 14.60 -25.77 -2.83
N LEU A 271 13.46 -25.08 -2.91
CA LEU A 271 12.96 -24.51 -4.16
C LEU A 271 13.89 -23.41 -4.69
N LEU A 272 14.37 -22.51 -3.82
CA LEU A 272 15.33 -21.48 -4.20
C LEU A 272 16.66 -22.08 -4.66
N ALA A 273 17.19 -23.08 -3.95
CA ALA A 273 18.40 -23.80 -4.35
C ALA A 273 18.24 -24.49 -5.72
N LEU A 274 17.12 -25.20 -5.94
CA LEU A 274 16.81 -25.83 -7.23
C LEU A 274 16.63 -24.81 -8.37
N LEU A 275 16.07 -23.63 -8.08
CA LEU A 275 15.94 -22.55 -9.06
C LEU A 275 17.29 -21.91 -9.41
N HIS A 276 18.21 -21.80 -8.44
CA HIS A 276 19.57 -21.32 -8.67
C HIS A 276 20.42 -22.33 -9.47
N GLU A 277 20.35 -23.61 -9.10
CA GLU A 277 21.04 -24.71 -9.80
C GLU A 277 20.52 -24.84 -11.25
N ARG A 278 19.21 -24.67 -11.48
CA ARG A 278 18.63 -24.64 -12.83
C ARG A 278 18.92 -23.38 -13.63
N ARG A 279 19.12 -22.23 -12.98
CA ARG A 279 19.60 -21.02 -13.69
C ARG A 279 21.00 -21.25 -14.26
N ALA A 280 21.82 -22.05 -13.57
CA ALA A 280 23.12 -22.48 -14.08
C ALA A 280 23.00 -23.51 -15.22
N GLN A 281 22.05 -24.45 -15.14
CA GLN A 281 21.83 -25.47 -16.18
C GLN A 281 21.12 -24.95 -17.44
N ARG A 282 20.29 -23.89 -17.35
CA ARG A 282 19.63 -23.26 -18.53
C ARG A 282 20.62 -22.69 -19.55
N LEU A 283 21.89 -22.48 -19.18
CA LEU A 283 22.93 -22.11 -20.13
C LEU A 283 23.30 -23.26 -21.09
N GLN A 284 22.79 -24.48 -20.89
CA GLN A 284 23.16 -25.67 -21.66
C GLN A 284 22.03 -26.29 -22.50
N GLY A 285 20.86 -25.65 -22.61
CA GLY A 285 19.97 -25.84 -23.77
C GLY A 285 19.21 -27.16 -23.92
N GLU A 286 18.93 -27.91 -22.85
CA GLU A 286 17.98 -29.04 -22.90
C GLU A 286 16.66 -28.69 -22.18
N GLU A 287 15.54 -28.82 -22.90
CA GLU A 287 14.19 -28.65 -22.36
C GLU A 287 13.77 -29.92 -21.60
N ASP A 288 13.81 -29.82 -20.27
CA ASP A 288 13.73 -30.97 -19.37
C ASP A 288 12.30 -31.19 -18.83
N GLU A 289 11.74 -32.39 -19.03
CA GLU A 289 10.44 -32.83 -18.48
C GLU A 289 10.37 -32.67 -16.95
N ASP A 290 11.51 -32.72 -16.28
CA ASP A 290 11.59 -32.50 -14.83
C ASP A 290 11.23 -31.05 -14.47
N TRP A 291 11.30 -30.09 -15.39
CA TRP A 291 10.87 -28.70 -15.15
C TRP A 291 9.35 -28.59 -15.14
N GLN A 292 8.67 -29.31 -16.03
CA GLN A 292 7.22 -29.39 -16.05
C GLN A 292 6.69 -30.09 -14.79
N ARG A 293 7.32 -31.18 -14.36
CA ARG A 293 6.99 -31.85 -13.09
C ARG A 293 7.22 -30.95 -11.87
N ALA A 294 8.32 -30.19 -11.84
CA ALA A 294 8.59 -29.25 -10.75
C ALA A 294 7.57 -28.10 -10.70
N MET A 295 7.13 -27.57 -11.85
CA MET A 295 6.06 -26.57 -11.89
C MET A 295 4.73 -27.12 -11.36
N LEU A 296 4.33 -28.31 -11.81
CA LEU A 296 3.07 -28.94 -11.35
C LEU A 296 3.09 -29.18 -9.84
N TYR A 297 4.24 -29.62 -9.31
CA TYR A 297 4.42 -29.77 -7.87
C TYR A 297 4.30 -28.42 -7.14
N TRP A 298 4.94 -27.37 -7.66
CA TRP A 298 4.86 -26.03 -7.09
C TRP A 298 3.44 -25.45 -7.13
N GLU A 299 2.71 -25.63 -8.21
CA GLU A 299 1.30 -25.20 -8.30
C GLU A 299 0.40 -25.93 -7.31
N HIS A 300 0.60 -27.25 -7.15
CA HIS A 300 -0.09 -28.05 -6.16
C HIS A 300 0.21 -27.57 -4.73
N GLU A 301 1.49 -27.29 -4.42
CA GLU A 301 1.90 -26.82 -3.10
C GLU A 301 1.38 -25.40 -2.81
N ARG A 302 1.38 -24.53 -3.81
CA ARG A 302 0.74 -23.20 -3.76
C ARG A 302 -0.76 -23.31 -3.52
N ALA A 303 -1.43 -24.31 -4.09
CA ALA A 303 -2.84 -24.59 -3.85
C ALA A 303 -3.09 -25.07 -2.40
N LEU A 304 -2.21 -25.92 -1.84
CA LEU A 304 -2.29 -26.37 -0.45
C LEU A 304 -2.01 -25.23 0.54
N LEU A 305 -1.05 -24.35 0.26
CA LEU A 305 -0.78 -23.17 1.09
C LEU A 305 -1.96 -22.20 1.08
N ARG A 306 -2.61 -22.00 -0.07
CA ARG A 306 -3.89 -21.27 -0.14
C ARG A 306 -4.95 -21.95 0.73
N ARG A 307 -5.06 -23.29 0.72
CA ARG A 307 -6.00 -24.02 1.61
C ARG A 307 -5.67 -23.85 3.09
N ARG A 308 -4.39 -23.89 3.49
CA ARG A 308 -3.96 -23.71 4.90
C ARG A 308 -4.14 -22.28 5.42
N ARG A 309 -3.82 -21.26 4.61
CA ARG A 309 -4.18 -19.87 4.97
C ARG A 309 -5.69 -19.74 5.16
N ASN A 310 -6.46 -20.38 4.28
CA ASN A 310 -7.91 -20.36 4.40
C ASN A 310 -8.45 -21.12 5.63
N SER A 311 -7.73 -22.12 6.17
CA SER A 311 -8.17 -22.81 7.40
C SER A 311 -7.86 -22.01 8.67
N GLY A 312 -6.71 -21.34 8.72
CA GLY A 312 -6.40 -20.41 9.82
C GLY A 312 -7.40 -19.25 9.89
N THR A 313 -7.73 -18.69 8.73
CA THR A 313 -8.75 -17.62 8.67
C THR A 313 -10.13 -18.06 9.13
N MET A 314 -10.50 -19.34 8.99
CA MET A 314 -11.84 -19.81 9.41
C MET A 314 -11.98 -19.83 10.94
N GLN A 315 -10.96 -20.29 11.67
CA GLN A 315 -10.98 -20.27 13.14
C GLN A 315 -10.93 -18.85 13.69
N GLU A 316 -10.15 -17.96 13.07
CA GLU A 316 -10.12 -16.53 13.41
C GLU A 316 -11.48 -15.87 13.16
N LEU A 317 -12.15 -16.22 12.05
CA LEU A 317 -13.51 -15.76 11.74
C LEU A 317 -14.56 -16.27 12.73
N GLU A 318 -14.45 -17.53 13.17
CA GLU A 318 -15.32 -18.07 14.22
C GLU A 318 -15.13 -17.30 15.54
N HIS A 319 -13.89 -17.00 15.92
CA HIS A 319 -13.58 -16.18 17.09
C HIS A 319 -14.14 -14.76 16.97
N MET A 320 -13.88 -14.07 15.84
CA MET A 320 -14.44 -12.74 15.58
C MET A 320 -15.98 -12.74 15.61
N ASN A 321 -16.62 -13.79 15.12
CA ASN A 321 -18.08 -13.91 15.15
C ASN A 321 -18.63 -14.09 16.57
N LEU A 322 -17.94 -14.86 17.42
CA LEU A 322 -18.28 -15.00 18.84
C LEU A 322 -18.19 -13.66 19.57
N GLU A 323 -17.10 -12.90 19.38
CA GLU A 323 -16.94 -11.57 19.97
C GLU A 323 -18.02 -10.59 19.48
N ARG A 324 -18.33 -10.61 18.19
CA ARG A 324 -19.36 -9.74 17.60
C ARG A 324 -20.75 -10.07 18.10
N GLN A 325 -21.06 -11.36 18.28
CA GLN A 325 -22.33 -11.79 18.85
C GLN A 325 -22.51 -11.28 20.29
N GLN A 326 -21.43 -11.25 21.09
CA GLN A 326 -21.46 -10.65 22.43
C GLN A 326 -21.68 -9.13 22.38
N ASN A 327 -21.15 -8.47 21.35
CA ASN A 327 -21.23 -7.01 21.16
C ASN A 327 -22.48 -6.54 20.37
N GLY A 328 -23.41 -7.44 20.05
CA GLY A 328 -24.63 -7.12 19.28
C GLY A 328 -24.38 -6.76 17.81
N SER A 329 -23.17 -6.99 17.29
CA SER A 329 -22.84 -6.83 15.87
C SER A 329 -23.27 -8.07 15.08
N GLY A 330 -23.69 -7.88 13.84
CA GLY A 330 -24.07 -8.98 12.95
C GLY A 330 -22.89 -9.94 12.66
N PRO A 331 -23.18 -11.21 12.34
CA PRO A 331 -22.13 -12.17 11.97
C PRO A 331 -21.42 -11.75 10.68
N ILE A 332 -20.14 -12.12 10.57
CA ILE A 332 -19.30 -12.05 9.36
C ILE A 332 -19.36 -13.42 8.66
N LYS A 333 -19.52 -13.41 7.34
CA LYS A 333 -19.41 -14.61 6.51
C LYS A 333 -18.46 -14.39 5.34
N ASN A 334 -17.87 -15.47 4.86
CA ASN A 334 -16.95 -15.43 3.73
C ASN A 334 -17.69 -15.43 2.40
N CYS A 335 -17.22 -14.61 1.46
CA CYS A 335 -17.69 -14.65 0.08
C CYS A 335 -17.48 -16.06 -0.51
N PRO A 336 -18.49 -16.70 -1.13
CA PRO A 336 -18.36 -18.06 -1.66
C PRO A 336 -17.35 -18.16 -2.81
N LYS A 337 -17.11 -17.07 -3.55
CA LYS A 337 -16.21 -17.04 -4.71
C LYS A 337 -14.74 -16.87 -4.33
N CYS A 338 -14.43 -15.93 -3.43
CA CYS A 338 -13.04 -15.55 -3.12
C CYS A 338 -12.67 -15.68 -1.64
N ARG A 339 -13.61 -16.08 -0.78
CA ARG A 339 -13.47 -16.22 0.68
C ARG A 339 -13.14 -14.93 1.43
N HIS A 340 -13.28 -13.77 0.80
CA HIS A 340 -13.12 -12.49 1.49
C HIS A 340 -14.18 -12.33 2.61
N PRO A 341 -13.78 -12.02 3.85
CA PRO A 341 -14.71 -11.83 4.96
C PRO A 341 -15.61 -10.64 4.66
N THR A 342 -16.92 -10.84 4.78
CA THR A 342 -17.93 -9.84 4.47
C THR A 342 -18.86 -9.72 5.67
N GLU A 343 -19.00 -8.50 6.17
CA GLU A 343 -19.96 -8.17 7.20
C GLU A 343 -21.34 -7.92 6.59
N ARG A 344 -22.40 -8.41 7.25
CA ARG A 344 -23.76 -8.11 6.83
C ARG A 344 -24.10 -6.65 7.12
N ILE A 345 -24.47 -5.92 6.08
CA ILE A 345 -25.02 -4.56 6.23
C ILE A 345 -26.51 -4.68 6.53
N ASP A 346 -26.99 -3.99 7.57
CA ASP A 346 -28.37 -4.10 8.03
C ASP A 346 -29.41 -3.89 6.91
N GLY A 347 -30.39 -4.80 6.83
CA GLY A 347 -31.54 -4.68 5.93
C GLY A 347 -31.40 -5.23 4.51
N CYS A 348 -30.25 -5.83 4.16
CA CYS A 348 -30.09 -6.55 2.89
C CYS A 348 -29.43 -7.92 3.08
N ASN A 349 -30.03 -8.96 2.51
CA ASN A 349 -29.42 -10.30 2.47
C ASN A 349 -28.51 -10.51 1.26
N ILE A 350 -28.51 -9.61 0.28
CA ILE A 350 -27.63 -9.71 -0.89
C ILE A 350 -26.42 -8.81 -0.67
N MET A 351 -25.25 -9.44 -0.70
CA MET A 351 -23.97 -8.78 -0.51
C MET A 351 -23.19 -8.82 -1.82
N THR A 352 -22.51 -7.73 -2.13
CA THR A 352 -21.53 -7.66 -3.20
C THR A 352 -20.14 -7.72 -2.58
N CYS A 353 -19.34 -8.72 -2.93
CA CYS A 353 -17.98 -8.82 -2.40
C CYS A 353 -17.11 -7.65 -2.87
N SER A 354 -16.49 -6.93 -1.95
CA SER A 354 -15.59 -5.79 -2.23
C SER A 354 -14.39 -6.17 -3.12
N LEU A 355 -13.88 -7.40 -2.96
CA LEU A 355 -12.69 -7.86 -3.68
C LEU A 355 -13.02 -8.39 -5.09
N CYS A 356 -13.94 -9.35 -5.19
CA CYS A 356 -14.22 -10.04 -6.47
C CYS A 356 -15.48 -9.55 -7.18
N ARG A 357 -16.21 -8.59 -6.59
CA ARG A 357 -17.45 -7.99 -7.11
C ARG A 357 -18.59 -8.97 -7.40
N ALA A 358 -18.52 -10.19 -6.88
CA ALA A 358 -19.61 -11.16 -7.02
C ALA A 358 -20.74 -10.86 -6.03
N ASP A 359 -21.98 -10.91 -6.53
CA ASP A 359 -23.21 -10.83 -5.73
C ASP A 359 -23.58 -12.21 -5.18
N TRP A 360 -23.87 -12.28 -3.89
CA TRP A 360 -24.23 -13.52 -3.21
C TRP A 360 -25.17 -13.29 -2.02
N CYS A 361 -25.92 -14.32 -1.63
CA CYS A 361 -26.85 -14.25 -0.49
C CYS A 361 -26.15 -14.58 0.83
N PHE A 362 -26.19 -13.64 1.77
CA PHE A 362 -25.59 -13.77 3.09
C PHE A 362 -26.14 -14.96 3.90
N ILE A 363 -27.42 -15.32 3.70
CA ILE A 363 -28.04 -16.42 4.45
C ILE A 363 -27.54 -17.77 3.93
N CYS A 364 -27.72 -18.05 2.63
CA CYS A 364 -27.44 -19.37 2.05
C CYS A 364 -26.08 -19.52 1.37
N ALA A 365 -25.28 -18.45 1.29
CA ALA A 365 -24.02 -18.40 0.54
C ALA A 365 -24.14 -18.72 -0.96
N GLY A 366 -25.35 -18.69 -1.52
CA GLY A 366 -25.61 -18.93 -2.95
C GLY A 366 -25.26 -17.73 -3.82
N SER A 367 -24.84 -17.98 -5.06
CA SER A 367 -24.63 -16.92 -6.07
C SER A 367 -25.97 -16.31 -6.49
N ARG A 368 -26.01 -15.00 -6.73
CA ARG A 368 -27.24 -14.31 -7.15
C ARG A 368 -27.77 -14.81 -8.50
N ALA A 369 -26.86 -15.20 -9.39
CA ALA A 369 -27.18 -15.57 -10.77
C ALA A 369 -27.77 -16.99 -10.90
N GLU A 370 -27.34 -17.94 -10.05
CA GLU A 370 -27.70 -19.36 -10.22
C GLU A 370 -28.75 -19.81 -9.21
N SER A 371 -28.84 -19.14 -8.06
CA SER A 371 -29.80 -19.52 -7.03
C SER A 371 -31.09 -18.71 -7.17
N GLY A 372 -32.20 -19.40 -7.43
CA GLY A 372 -33.56 -18.91 -7.16
C GLY A 372 -33.81 -18.74 -5.65
N CYS A 373 -32.87 -18.09 -4.96
CA CYS A 373 -32.86 -17.92 -3.52
C CYS A 373 -34.08 -17.11 -3.11
N THR A 374 -34.93 -17.63 -2.22
CA THR A 374 -36.12 -16.91 -1.75
C THR A 374 -35.83 -15.89 -0.64
N HIS A 375 -34.59 -15.80 -0.17
CA HIS A 375 -34.17 -14.88 0.90
C HIS A 375 -33.97 -13.42 0.43
N TYR A 376 -34.49 -13.02 -0.74
CA TYR A 376 -34.40 -11.67 -1.29
C TYR A 376 -35.24 -10.67 -0.47
N HIS A 377 -34.73 -10.30 0.70
CA HIS A 377 -35.18 -9.13 1.42
C HIS A 377 -34.08 -8.08 1.33
N CYS A 378 -34.29 -7.10 0.45
CA CYS A 378 -33.48 -5.90 0.36
C CYS A 378 -34.41 -4.71 0.49
N LYS A 379 -34.47 -4.11 1.69
CA LYS A 379 -35.29 -2.91 1.94
C LYS A 379 -34.95 -1.77 0.98
N ARG A 380 -33.70 -1.69 0.52
CA ARG A 380 -33.23 -0.69 -0.45
C ARG A 380 -33.81 -0.91 -1.84
N ALA A 381 -33.88 -2.17 -2.30
CA ALA A 381 -34.50 -2.50 -3.58
C ALA A 381 -36.03 -2.30 -3.53
N GLU A 382 -36.66 -2.58 -2.40
CA GLU A 382 -38.08 -2.31 -2.16
C GLU A 382 -38.38 -0.80 -2.16
N ALA A 383 -37.57 0.01 -1.48
CA ALA A 383 -37.66 1.47 -1.52
C ALA A 383 -37.43 2.05 -2.93
N GLN A 384 -36.53 1.46 -3.73
CA GLN A 384 -36.34 1.82 -5.13
C GLN A 384 -37.56 1.46 -6.00
N ARG A 385 -38.22 0.33 -5.77
CA ARG A 385 -39.47 -0.05 -6.47
C ARG A 385 -40.63 0.87 -6.11
N LEU A 386 -40.75 1.26 -4.84
CA LEU A 386 -41.76 2.20 -4.39
C LEU A 386 -41.55 3.61 -4.98
N SER A 387 -40.30 4.05 -5.13
CA SER A 387 -39.99 5.36 -5.75
C SER A 387 -40.08 5.37 -7.27
N GLN A 388 -40.03 4.21 -7.94
CA GLN A 388 -40.16 4.08 -9.40
C GLN A 388 -41.58 3.75 -9.87
N SER A 389 -42.55 3.61 -8.96
CA SER A 389 -43.94 3.39 -9.33
C SER A 389 -44.53 4.70 -9.89
N PRO A 390 -44.85 4.79 -11.20
CA PRO A 390 -45.44 5.99 -11.79
C PRO A 390 -46.84 6.20 -11.20
N GLY A 391 -47.15 7.43 -10.82
CA GLY A 391 -48.39 7.79 -10.14
C GLY A 391 -49.64 7.15 -10.74
N ALA A 392 -50.25 6.23 -9.98
CA ALA A 392 -51.66 5.90 -10.16
C ALA A 392 -52.45 7.13 -9.74
N GLN A 393 -53.15 7.70 -10.73
CA GLN A 393 -53.90 8.93 -10.65
C GLN A 393 -54.93 8.92 -9.52
N SER A 394 -54.96 10.05 -8.83
CA SER A 394 -56.04 10.58 -8.02
C SER A 394 -57.43 10.31 -8.59
N SER A 395 -58.27 9.58 -7.84
CA SER A 395 -59.70 9.81 -7.84
C SER A 395 -60.08 10.40 -6.48
N ALA A 396 -60.57 11.63 -6.54
CA ALA A 396 -61.12 12.36 -5.43
C ALA A 396 -62.38 11.65 -4.91
N SER A 397 -62.47 11.48 -3.60
CA SER A 397 -63.76 11.51 -2.91
C SER A 397 -63.56 12.23 -1.58
N SER A 398 -64.30 13.32 -1.48
CA SER A 398 -64.55 14.11 -0.29
C SER A 398 -65.13 13.24 0.82
N ASP A 399 -64.56 13.27 2.01
CA ASP A 399 -65.37 13.43 3.23
C ASP A 399 -64.50 13.92 4.39
N SER A 400 -64.97 15.02 4.96
CA SER A 400 -64.40 15.75 6.07
C SER A 400 -64.61 14.99 7.38
N ALA A 401 -63.54 14.79 8.16
CA ALA A 401 -63.64 14.44 9.56
C ALA A 401 -62.62 15.26 10.39
N PRO A 402 -63.02 15.79 11.57
CA PRO A 402 -62.22 16.77 12.31
C PRO A 402 -61.10 16.12 13.13
N ALA A 403 -60.06 16.93 13.35
CA ALA A 403 -58.86 16.59 14.08
C ALA A 403 -59.12 16.22 15.56
N PRO A 404 -58.38 15.25 16.13
CA PRO A 404 -58.41 14.99 17.57
C PRO A 404 -57.67 16.09 18.36
N PRO A 405 -58.13 16.43 19.57
CA PRO A 405 -57.49 17.45 20.41
C PRO A 405 -56.14 16.97 20.96
N ALA A 406 -55.22 17.93 21.09
CA ALA A 406 -53.88 17.75 21.65
C ALA A 406 -53.92 17.33 23.13
N PRO A 407 -52.96 16.49 23.59
CA PRO A 407 -52.86 16.15 25.01
C PRO A 407 -52.29 17.33 25.82
N GLU A 408 -52.98 17.65 26.91
CA GLU A 408 -52.58 18.64 27.91
C GLU A 408 -51.27 18.24 28.61
N LEU A 409 -50.32 19.17 28.65
CA LEU A 409 -49.11 19.07 29.48
C LEU A 409 -49.43 19.57 30.89
N PRO A 410 -49.05 18.85 31.96
CA PRO A 410 -49.28 19.32 33.32
C PRO A 410 -48.33 20.47 33.68
N HIS A 411 -48.94 21.59 34.10
CA HIS A 411 -48.27 22.66 34.82
C HIS A 411 -47.86 22.20 36.21
N GLY A 412 -46.59 22.39 36.57
CA GLY A 412 -46.17 22.41 37.97
C GLY A 412 -44.72 22.01 38.20
N LEU A 413 -43.80 22.98 38.22
CA LEU A 413 -43.08 23.36 39.43
C LEU A 413 -42.13 24.54 39.15
N ARG A 414 -42.37 25.60 39.92
CA ARG A 414 -41.59 26.82 40.00
C ARG A 414 -40.27 26.55 40.72
N GLY A 415 -39.21 27.18 40.22
CA GLY A 415 -38.26 27.92 41.03
C GLY A 415 -37.09 27.15 41.63
N LEU A 416 -35.93 27.23 40.97
CA LEU A 416 -34.65 27.41 41.66
C LEU A 416 -33.76 28.37 40.83
N ALA A 417 -33.26 29.38 41.52
CA ALA A 417 -32.41 30.46 41.02
C ALA A 417 -30.97 29.99 40.71
N PRO A 418 -30.17 30.78 39.96
CA PRO A 418 -28.89 30.32 39.41
C PRO A 418 -27.73 30.42 40.41
N ASN A 419 -26.96 29.34 40.54
CA ASN A 419 -25.69 29.36 41.25
C ASN A 419 -24.60 30.04 40.42
N ARG A 420 -24.22 31.24 40.88
CA ARG A 420 -22.93 31.89 40.62
C ARG A 420 -21.81 31.01 41.19
N TRP A 421 -20.87 30.57 40.36
CA TRP A 421 -19.51 30.26 40.82
C TRP A 421 -18.57 31.33 40.30
N ALA A 422 -18.09 32.13 41.24
CA ALA A 422 -17.14 33.19 41.04
C ALA A 422 -15.73 32.63 40.90
N LEU A 423 -14.98 33.25 39.99
CA LEU A 423 -13.53 33.29 39.93
C LEU A 423 -12.92 33.54 41.32
N ARG A 424 -11.88 32.78 41.66
CA ARG A 424 -10.89 33.17 42.65
C ARG A 424 -9.51 33.09 41.99
N HIS A 425 -9.01 34.27 41.61
CA HIS A 425 -7.59 34.56 41.37
C HIS A 425 -6.95 35.01 42.69
N GLU A 426 -5.61 34.99 42.71
CA GLU A 426 -4.67 35.37 43.79
C GLU A 426 -4.43 34.28 44.85
N ARG A 427 -3.20 33.85 45.16
CA ARG A 427 -1.83 34.35 44.94
C ARG A 427 -0.84 33.19 44.93
#